data_AF-A0AAW5Y053-F1
#
_entry.id   AF-A0AAW5Y053-F1
#
_cell.length_a   1.000
_cell.length_b   1.000
_cell.length_c   1.000
_cell.angle_alpha   90.00
_cell.angle_beta   90.00
_cell.angle_gamma   90.00
#
_symmetry.space_group_name_H-M   'P 1'
#
loop_
_entity.id
_entity.type
_entity.pdbx_description
1 polymer ?
#
loop_
_entity_poly.entity_id
_entity_poly.type
_entity_poly.pdbx_seq_one_letter_code
_entity_poly.pdbx_strand_id
1 'polypeptide(L)'
;MRTSNPMLKKEAFRKEGASASAMTIGGTVGKTFIMLILLLATSVYSYIQMMQGTMKMPVLIGALIVAAIIAFASMFFPRISPFGAPIYAAVEGVVLGSISAVYTMKFGDSIVLNAVLLTISILFAMLVLYATRVVKVTDKFRTGVMAATLGIMVMYLVVFLLNMFGVTVPYIHQGGTIGIIISAVVIVVAALNLLLDFDLIENGVRSQAPKYMEWYTAMGLMLTLVWLYLEILRFVSYFTKND
;
A
#
# COMPACT_ATOMS: atom_id res chain seq x y z
N MET A 1 27.36 -45.45 -7.88
CA MET A 1 28.15 -45.26 -9.12
C MET A 1 28.56 -43.79 -9.20
N ARG A 2 29.87 -43.48 -9.09
CA ARG A 2 30.40 -42.12 -9.26
C ARG A 2 30.57 -41.87 -10.76
N THR A 3 29.82 -40.92 -11.31
CA THR A 3 29.95 -40.54 -12.72
C THR A 3 31.12 -39.56 -12.85
N SER A 4 32.14 -39.92 -13.65
CA SER A 4 33.33 -39.10 -13.90
C SER A 4 33.09 -38.01 -14.97
N ASN A 5 31.84 -37.60 -15.16
CA ASN A 5 31.47 -36.65 -16.21
C ASN A 5 31.63 -35.21 -15.69
N PRO A 6 32.56 -34.40 -16.23
CA PRO A 6 32.82 -33.03 -15.77
C PRO A 6 31.60 -32.10 -15.92
N MET A 7 30.65 -32.42 -16.80
CA MET A 7 29.42 -31.64 -17.02
C MET A 7 28.31 -31.95 -16.00
N LEU A 8 28.35 -33.09 -15.32
CA LEU A 8 27.32 -33.51 -14.35
C LEU A 8 27.81 -33.38 -12.91
N LYS A 9 28.57 -32.32 -12.62
CA LYS A 9 28.92 -31.99 -11.24
C LYS A 9 27.66 -31.56 -10.51
N LYS A 10 27.23 -32.34 -9.51
CA LYS A 10 26.15 -31.98 -8.58
C LYS A 10 26.36 -30.61 -7.91
N GLU A 11 27.59 -30.10 -7.91
CA GLU A 11 27.95 -28.76 -7.44
C GLU A 11 27.41 -27.63 -8.33
N ALA A 12 27.22 -27.85 -9.64
CA ALA A 12 26.59 -26.88 -10.55
C ALA A 12 25.10 -26.71 -10.22
N PHE A 13 24.41 -27.81 -9.91
CA PHE A 13 23.00 -27.79 -9.49
C PHE A 13 22.78 -27.31 -8.05
N ARG A 14 23.78 -27.46 -7.16
CA ARG A 14 23.66 -27.03 -5.76
C ARG A 14 23.77 -25.52 -5.57
N LYS A 15 24.37 -24.81 -6.53
CA LYS A 15 24.56 -23.34 -6.46
C LYS A 15 23.30 -22.56 -6.90
N GLU A 16 22.43 -23.14 -7.73
CA GLU A 16 21.18 -22.51 -8.16
C GLU A 16 19.99 -22.81 -7.23
N GLY A 17 19.87 -24.04 -6.69
CA GLY A 17 18.68 -24.44 -5.91
C GLY A 17 18.53 -23.78 -4.53
N ALA A 18 19.64 -23.44 -3.87
CA ALA A 18 19.62 -22.83 -2.53
C ALA A 18 19.40 -21.30 -2.57
N SER A 19 19.82 -20.64 -3.65
CA SER A 19 19.69 -19.17 -3.80
C SER A 19 18.45 -18.75 -4.60
N ALA A 20 17.90 -19.61 -5.47
CA ALA A 20 16.70 -19.28 -6.26
C ALA A 20 15.39 -19.34 -5.46
N SER A 21 15.41 -19.94 -4.26
CA SER A 21 14.24 -20.21 -3.41
C SER A 21 14.06 -19.20 -2.28
N ALA A 22 15.07 -18.35 -2.02
CA ALA A 22 15.03 -17.33 -0.98
C ALA A 22 14.61 -15.96 -1.54
N MET A 23 13.92 -15.18 -0.72
CA MET A 23 13.49 -13.81 -0.98
C MET A 23 14.70 -12.88 -1.10
N THR A 24 14.62 -11.91 -2.01
CA THR A 24 15.63 -10.90 -2.29
C THR A 24 15.02 -9.50 -2.24
N ILE A 25 15.84 -8.50 -1.91
CA ILE A 25 15.40 -7.09 -1.96
C ILE A 25 15.03 -6.73 -3.39
N GLY A 26 15.89 -7.06 -4.37
CA GLY A 26 15.65 -6.78 -5.78
C GLY A 26 14.38 -7.45 -6.33
N GLY A 27 14.13 -8.71 -5.93
CA GLY A 27 12.92 -9.44 -6.34
C GLY A 27 11.64 -8.87 -5.73
N THR A 28 11.70 -8.33 -4.52
CA THR A 28 10.59 -7.60 -3.87
C THR A 28 10.32 -6.28 -4.57
N VAL A 29 11.37 -5.48 -4.79
CA VAL A 29 11.27 -4.18 -5.48
C VAL A 29 10.68 -4.37 -6.88
N GLY A 30 11.16 -5.36 -7.64
CA GLY A 30 10.61 -5.66 -8.97
C GLY A 30 9.13 -6.02 -8.96
N LYS A 31 8.66 -6.78 -7.96
CA LYS A 31 7.24 -7.10 -7.80
C LYS A 31 6.41 -5.90 -7.40
N THR A 32 6.91 -5.07 -6.49
CA THR A 32 6.28 -3.79 -6.14
C THR A 32 6.10 -2.92 -7.38
N PHE A 33 7.09 -2.84 -8.27
CA PHE A 33 6.96 -2.09 -9.53
C PHE A 33 5.90 -2.67 -10.48
N ILE A 34 5.87 -4.00 -10.67
CA ILE A 34 4.82 -4.66 -11.47
C ILE A 34 3.44 -4.33 -10.91
N MET A 35 3.31 -4.44 -9.60
CA MET A 35 2.10 -4.14 -8.84
C MET A 35 1.70 -2.66 -8.97
N LEU A 36 2.65 -1.72 -8.89
CA LEU A 36 2.41 -0.29 -9.09
C LEU A 36 1.92 0.00 -10.51
N ILE A 37 2.52 -0.60 -11.53
CA ILE A 37 2.10 -0.42 -12.93
C ILE A 37 0.66 -0.91 -13.13
N LEU A 38 0.32 -2.08 -12.59
CA LEU A 38 -1.04 -2.62 -12.66
C LEU A 38 -2.06 -1.70 -11.97
N LEU A 39 -1.70 -1.21 -10.78
CA LEU A 39 -2.52 -0.27 -10.02
C LEU A 39 -2.72 1.04 -10.79
N LEU A 40 -1.67 1.62 -11.34
CA LEU A 40 -1.75 2.87 -12.10
C LEU A 40 -2.57 2.70 -13.38
N ALA A 41 -2.37 1.62 -14.14
CA ALA A 41 -3.12 1.36 -15.37
C ALA A 41 -4.63 1.25 -15.10
N THR A 42 -5.01 0.48 -14.09
CA THR A 42 -6.42 0.31 -13.68
C THR A 42 -7.01 1.56 -13.01
N SER A 43 -6.19 2.34 -12.31
CA SER A 43 -6.56 3.64 -11.75
C SER A 43 -6.84 4.67 -12.84
N VAL A 44 -5.98 4.79 -13.86
CA VAL A 44 -6.23 5.71 -14.98
C VAL A 44 -7.48 5.29 -15.75
N TYR A 45 -7.65 3.98 -16.01
CA TYR A 45 -8.84 3.47 -16.68
C TYR A 45 -10.14 3.80 -15.91
N SER A 46 -10.19 3.48 -14.62
CA SER A 46 -11.37 3.75 -13.79
C SER A 46 -11.63 5.24 -13.59
N TYR A 47 -10.58 6.07 -13.48
CA TYR A 47 -10.67 7.52 -13.44
C TYR A 47 -11.39 8.08 -14.67
N ILE A 48 -10.95 7.67 -15.86
CA ILE A 48 -11.56 8.12 -17.14
C ILE A 48 -13.03 7.68 -17.21
N GLN A 49 -13.32 6.42 -16.89
CA GLN A 49 -14.69 5.89 -16.89
C GLN A 49 -15.61 6.63 -15.91
N MET A 50 -15.08 7.03 -14.75
CA MET A 50 -15.84 7.80 -13.76
C MET A 50 -16.09 9.22 -14.26
N MET A 51 -15.07 9.90 -14.80
CA MET A 51 -15.18 11.25 -15.37
C MET A 51 -16.15 11.32 -16.57
N GLN A 52 -16.26 10.24 -17.34
CA GLN A 52 -17.21 10.12 -18.45
C GLN A 52 -18.62 9.68 -18.00
N GLY A 53 -18.83 9.38 -16.72
CA GLY A 53 -20.11 8.91 -16.18
C GLY A 53 -20.50 7.49 -16.63
N THR A 54 -19.59 6.73 -17.24
CA THR A 54 -19.84 5.37 -17.76
C THR A 54 -19.62 4.29 -16.69
N MET A 55 -18.99 4.64 -15.57
CA MET A 55 -18.74 3.72 -14.46
C MET A 55 -20.01 3.44 -13.66
N LYS A 56 -20.43 2.17 -13.62
CA LYS A 56 -21.62 1.75 -12.88
C LYS A 56 -21.28 1.60 -11.39
N MET A 57 -22.06 2.22 -10.50
CA MET A 57 -21.89 2.11 -9.03
C MET A 57 -21.74 0.67 -8.49
N PRO A 58 -22.47 -0.35 -8.98
CA PRO A 58 -22.26 -1.73 -8.56
C PRO A 58 -20.84 -2.28 -8.81
N VAL A 59 -20.15 -1.79 -9.84
CA VAL A 59 -18.78 -2.20 -10.16
C VAL A 59 -17.81 -1.66 -9.11
N LEU A 60 -18.01 -0.43 -8.64
CA LEU A 60 -17.20 0.17 -7.59
C LEU A 60 -17.37 -0.56 -6.25
N ILE A 61 -18.62 -0.87 -5.88
CA ILE A 61 -18.93 -1.62 -4.67
C ILE A 61 -18.33 -3.04 -4.77
N GLY A 62 -18.46 -3.69 -5.91
CA GLY A 62 -17.83 -4.98 -6.18
C GLY A 62 -16.31 -4.94 -6.04
N ALA A 63 -15.66 -3.90 -6.58
CA ALA A 63 -14.22 -3.72 -6.47
C ALA A 63 -13.77 -3.52 -5.01
N LEU A 64 -14.47 -2.69 -4.24
CA LEU A 64 -14.19 -2.50 -2.80
C LEU A 64 -14.29 -3.81 -2.01
N ILE A 65 -15.33 -4.61 -2.25
CA ILE A 65 -15.52 -5.90 -1.57
C ILE A 65 -14.41 -6.87 -1.95
N VAL A 66 -14.08 -6.98 -3.24
CA VAL A 66 -13.02 -7.89 -3.72
C VAL A 66 -11.66 -7.48 -3.17
N ALA A 67 -11.33 -6.18 -3.16
CA ALA A 67 -10.09 -5.66 -2.59
C ALA A 67 -9.98 -6.01 -1.11
N ALA A 68 -11.04 -5.78 -0.33
CA ALA A 68 -11.10 -6.13 1.08
C ALA A 68 -10.91 -7.64 1.31
N ILE A 69 -11.62 -8.49 0.55
CA ILE A 69 -11.49 -9.95 0.68
C ILE A 69 -10.06 -10.40 0.39
N ILE A 70 -9.42 -9.88 -0.67
CA ILE A 70 -8.05 -10.27 -1.01
C ILE A 70 -7.06 -9.78 0.04
N ALA A 71 -7.24 -8.56 0.56
CA ALA A 71 -6.42 -8.03 1.65
C ALA A 71 -6.52 -8.91 2.90
N PHE A 72 -7.74 -9.22 3.35
CA PHE A 72 -7.97 -10.11 4.49
C PHE A 72 -7.44 -11.54 4.24
N ALA A 73 -7.72 -12.13 3.08
CA ALA A 73 -7.23 -13.46 2.73
C ALA A 73 -5.70 -13.53 2.72
N SER A 74 -5.04 -12.48 2.23
CA SER A 74 -3.57 -12.40 2.18
C SER A 74 -2.95 -12.27 3.57
N MET A 75 -3.64 -11.65 4.54
CA MET A 75 -3.20 -11.60 5.94
C MET A 75 -3.15 -12.99 6.58
N PHE A 76 -4.16 -13.83 6.34
CA PHE A 76 -4.23 -15.18 6.91
C PHE A 76 -3.45 -16.22 6.11
N PHE A 77 -3.26 -15.99 4.81
CA PHE A 77 -2.61 -16.94 3.91
C PHE A 77 -1.54 -16.25 3.03
N PRO A 78 -0.33 -16.02 3.56
CA PRO A 78 0.78 -15.42 2.79
C PRO A 78 1.20 -16.24 1.56
N ARG A 79 0.80 -17.51 1.48
CA ARG A 79 1.10 -18.40 0.34
C ARG A 79 0.31 -18.05 -0.92
N ILE A 80 -0.83 -17.35 -0.79
CA ILE A 80 -1.66 -16.96 -1.95
C ILE A 80 -1.12 -15.68 -2.61
N SER A 81 -0.23 -14.94 -1.94
CA SER A 81 0.28 -13.64 -2.38
C SER A 81 0.83 -13.60 -3.81
N PRO A 82 1.47 -14.64 -4.38
CA PRO A 82 1.89 -14.61 -5.78
C PRO A 82 0.76 -14.37 -6.79
N PHE A 83 -0.46 -14.83 -6.47
CA PHE A 83 -1.64 -14.61 -7.29
C PHE A 83 -2.51 -13.49 -6.73
N GLY A 84 -2.63 -13.41 -5.40
CA GLY A 84 -3.44 -12.41 -4.72
C GLY A 84 -2.93 -10.99 -4.90
N ALA A 85 -1.61 -10.78 -4.88
CA ALA A 85 -1.04 -9.44 -4.91
C ALA A 85 -1.24 -8.71 -6.25
N PRO A 86 -1.04 -9.33 -7.43
CA PRO A 86 -1.40 -8.70 -8.71
C PRO A 86 -2.90 -8.41 -8.86
N ILE A 87 -3.77 -9.33 -8.41
CA ILE A 87 -5.22 -9.14 -8.48
C ILE A 87 -5.62 -7.99 -7.56
N TYR A 88 -5.09 -7.98 -6.34
CA TYR A 88 -5.27 -6.87 -5.40
C TYR A 88 -4.86 -5.54 -6.03
N ALA A 89 -3.67 -5.46 -6.63
CA ALA A 89 -3.18 -4.25 -7.29
C ALA A 89 -4.15 -3.72 -8.35
N ALA A 90 -4.69 -4.60 -9.19
CA ALA A 90 -5.61 -4.23 -10.25
C ALA A 90 -6.98 -3.76 -9.70
N VAL A 91 -7.52 -4.46 -8.71
CA VAL A 91 -8.81 -4.12 -8.11
C VAL A 91 -8.70 -2.84 -7.28
N GLU A 92 -7.64 -2.71 -6.49
CA GLU A 92 -7.36 -1.52 -5.69
C GLU A 92 -7.13 -0.31 -6.59
N GLY A 93 -6.47 -0.48 -7.73
CA GLY A 93 -6.34 0.58 -8.73
C GLY A 93 -7.69 1.09 -9.24
N VAL A 94 -8.66 0.20 -9.49
CA VAL A 94 -10.04 0.63 -9.86
C VAL A 94 -10.68 1.47 -8.76
N VAL A 95 -10.52 1.06 -7.50
CA VAL A 95 -11.05 1.81 -6.34
C VAL A 95 -10.38 3.18 -6.24
N LEU A 96 -9.05 3.22 -6.31
CA LEU A 96 -8.26 4.45 -6.21
C LEU A 96 -8.57 5.44 -7.32
N GLY A 97 -8.66 4.99 -8.57
CA GLY A 97 -8.99 5.88 -9.69
C GLY A 97 -10.40 6.43 -9.59
N SER A 98 -11.34 5.60 -9.13
CA SER A 98 -12.72 6.01 -8.84
C SER A 98 -12.80 7.07 -7.74
N ILE A 99 -12.10 6.86 -6.61
CA ILE A 99 -12.03 7.84 -5.52
C ILE A 99 -11.37 9.13 -6.01
N SER A 100 -10.27 9.01 -6.74
CA SER A 100 -9.54 10.16 -7.28
C SER A 100 -10.42 11.01 -8.19
N ALA A 101 -11.21 10.39 -9.07
CA ALA A 101 -12.16 11.10 -9.92
C ALA A 101 -13.25 11.81 -9.11
N VAL A 102 -13.78 11.19 -8.05
CA VAL A 102 -14.76 11.85 -7.15
C VAL A 102 -14.15 13.07 -6.46
N TYR A 103 -12.88 13.00 -6.06
CA TYR A 103 -12.17 14.16 -5.49
C TYR A 103 -11.96 15.25 -6.54
N THR A 104 -11.54 14.89 -7.75
CA THR A 104 -11.40 15.83 -8.86
C THR A 104 -12.71 16.56 -9.16
N MET A 105 -13.83 15.83 -9.26
CA MET A 105 -15.14 16.44 -9.53
C MET A 105 -15.60 17.42 -8.44
N LYS A 106 -15.17 17.21 -7.19
CA LYS A 106 -15.59 18.03 -6.04
C LYS A 106 -14.67 19.22 -5.78
N PHE A 107 -13.38 19.07 -6.04
CA PHE A 107 -12.37 20.00 -5.56
C PHE A 107 -11.39 20.45 -6.68
N GLY A 108 -11.50 19.94 -7.89
CA GLY A 108 -10.71 20.37 -9.05
C GLY A 108 -9.59 19.41 -9.48
N ASP A 109 -9.11 19.60 -10.71
CA ASP A 109 -8.21 18.67 -11.41
C ASP A 109 -6.81 18.53 -10.78
N SER A 110 -6.32 19.54 -10.05
CA SER A 110 -4.93 19.57 -9.58
C SER A 110 -4.66 18.72 -8.34
N ILE A 111 -5.69 18.28 -7.62
CA ILE A 111 -5.53 17.63 -6.31
C ILE A 111 -4.91 16.24 -6.43
N VAL A 112 -5.34 15.48 -7.43
CA VAL A 112 -4.83 14.13 -7.66
C VAL A 112 -3.33 14.18 -7.96
N LEU A 113 -2.90 15.10 -8.83
CA LEU A 113 -1.48 15.27 -9.17
C LEU A 113 -0.65 15.67 -7.94
N ASN A 114 -1.13 16.63 -7.15
CA ASN A 114 -0.46 17.05 -5.92
C ASN A 114 -0.33 15.90 -4.92
N ALA A 115 -1.39 15.09 -4.75
CA ALA A 115 -1.38 13.95 -3.86
C ALA A 115 -0.40 12.86 -4.32
N VAL A 116 -0.33 12.57 -5.62
CA VAL A 116 0.64 11.63 -6.20
C VAL A 116 2.08 12.14 -5.98
N LEU A 117 2.35 13.41 -6.27
CA LEU A 117 3.69 13.99 -6.09
C LEU A 117 4.14 13.98 -4.63
N LEU A 118 3.25 14.31 -3.69
CA LEU A 118 3.53 14.23 -2.26
C LEU A 118 3.78 12.79 -1.81
N THR A 119 2.98 11.84 -2.29
CA THR A 119 3.14 10.41 -1.95
C THR A 119 4.50 9.89 -2.42
N ILE A 120 4.89 10.19 -3.66
CA ILE A 120 6.20 9.81 -4.21
C ILE A 120 7.33 10.49 -3.44
N SER A 121 7.18 11.77 -3.10
CA SER A 121 8.18 12.53 -2.34
C SER A 121 8.39 11.95 -0.94
N ILE A 122 7.30 11.62 -0.23
CA ILE A 122 7.37 10.99 1.09
C ILE A 122 7.98 9.60 0.97
N LEU A 123 7.54 8.77 0.02
CA LEU A 123 8.11 7.45 -0.20
C LEU A 123 9.63 7.53 -0.42
N PHE A 124 10.08 8.44 -1.29
CA PHE A 124 11.50 8.63 -1.58
C PHE A 124 12.27 9.14 -0.34
N ALA A 125 11.72 10.11 0.39
CA ALA A 125 12.32 10.61 1.61
C ALA A 125 12.47 9.50 2.67
N MET A 126 11.42 8.69 2.89
CA MET A 126 11.46 7.56 3.83
C MET A 126 12.45 6.48 3.37
N LEU A 127 12.51 6.20 2.06
CA LEU A 127 13.50 5.28 1.49
C LEU A 127 14.93 5.74 1.76
N VAL A 128 15.22 7.03 1.53
CA VAL A 128 16.55 7.62 1.80
C VAL A 128 16.88 7.57 3.30
N LEU A 129 15.94 7.94 4.17
CA LEU A 129 16.12 7.88 5.63
C LEU A 129 16.40 6.46 6.12
N TYR A 130 15.72 5.46 5.55
CA TYR A 130 15.95 4.06 5.84
C TYR A 130 17.30 3.56 5.29
N ALA A 131 17.60 3.85 4.02
CA ALA A 131 18.82 3.40 3.35
C ALA A 131 20.09 3.99 4.00
N THR A 132 20.03 5.24 4.44
CA THR A 132 21.12 5.91 5.18
C THR A 132 21.25 5.43 6.63
N ARG A 133 20.31 4.61 7.12
CA ARG A 133 20.23 4.12 8.51
C ARG A 133 20.23 5.25 9.55
N VAL A 134 19.78 6.45 9.15
CA VAL A 134 19.57 7.59 10.06
C VAL A 134 18.50 7.24 11.07
N VAL A 135 17.43 6.57 10.62
CA VAL A 135 16.35 6.07 11.48
C VAL A 135 16.49 4.55 11.60
N LYS A 136 16.67 4.06 12.83
CA LYS A 136 16.73 2.63 13.13
C LYS A 136 15.38 2.15 13.65
N VAL A 137 14.81 1.14 12.98
CA VAL A 137 13.59 0.47 13.43
C VAL A 137 13.94 -0.44 14.59
N THR A 138 13.62 0.00 15.81
CA THR A 138 13.77 -0.80 17.04
C THR A 138 12.45 -1.46 17.39
N ASP A 139 12.46 -2.49 18.26
CA ASP A 139 11.22 -3.14 18.70
C ASP A 139 10.25 -2.14 19.34
N LYS A 140 10.74 -1.20 20.16
CA LYS A 140 9.91 -0.14 20.76
C LYS A 140 9.30 0.78 19.70
N PHE A 141 10.07 1.16 18.69
CA PHE A 141 9.57 1.95 17.56
C PHE A 141 8.49 1.20 16.79
N ARG A 142 8.73 -0.08 16.48
CA ARG A 142 7.75 -0.96 15.80
C ARG A 142 6.46 -1.06 16.59
N THR A 143 6.53 -1.37 17.89
CA THR A 143 5.33 -1.46 18.75
C THR A 143 4.60 -0.13 18.82
N GLY A 144 5.31 1.00 18.93
CA GLY A 144 4.70 2.33 18.96
C GLY A 144 3.95 2.67 17.67
N VAL A 145 4.57 2.47 16.52
CA VAL A 145 3.94 2.72 15.21
C VAL A 145 2.78 1.76 14.97
N MET A 146 2.92 0.47 15.27
CA MET A 146 1.81 -0.49 15.15
C MET A 146 0.63 -0.13 16.05
N ALA A 147 0.88 0.31 17.29
CA ALA A 147 -0.17 0.77 18.19
C ALA A 147 -0.89 2.01 17.64
N ALA A 148 -0.15 2.96 17.05
CA ALA A 148 -0.74 4.13 16.40
C ALA A 148 -1.59 3.74 15.18
N THR A 149 -1.09 2.85 14.32
CA THR A 149 -1.82 2.32 13.16
C THR A 149 -3.12 1.64 13.61
N LEU A 150 -3.06 0.77 14.62
CA LEU A 150 -4.24 0.10 15.17
C LEU A 150 -5.24 1.11 15.77
N GLY A 151 -4.76 2.11 16.49
CA GLY A 151 -5.62 3.19 17.03
C GLY A 151 -6.37 3.93 15.92
N ILE A 152 -5.68 4.27 14.83
CA ILE A 152 -6.29 4.93 13.66
C ILE A 152 -7.31 4.00 12.99
N MET A 153 -7.01 2.71 12.83
CA MET A 153 -7.94 1.73 12.26
C MET A 153 -9.20 1.58 13.11
N VAL A 154 -9.06 1.51 14.44
CA VAL A 154 -10.21 1.45 15.37
C VAL A 154 -11.04 2.72 15.25
N MET A 155 -10.40 3.90 15.18
CA MET A 155 -11.10 5.17 14.98
C MET A 155 -11.91 5.15 13.67
N TYR A 156 -11.31 4.72 12.55
CA TYR A 156 -12.02 4.59 11.28
C TYR A 156 -13.19 3.60 11.34
N LEU A 157 -13.02 2.47 12.03
CA LEU A 157 -14.09 1.50 12.22
C LEU A 157 -15.25 2.07 13.04
N VAL A 158 -14.97 2.76 14.15
CA VAL A 158 -16.00 3.41 14.97
C VAL A 158 -16.77 4.45 14.15
N VAL A 159 -16.05 5.29 13.40
CA VAL A 159 -16.66 6.29 12.53
C VAL A 159 -17.51 5.63 11.44
N PHE A 160 -17.04 4.55 10.82
CA PHE A 160 -17.80 3.80 9.84
C PHE A 160 -19.11 3.24 10.43
N LEU A 161 -19.04 2.60 11.61
CA LEU A 161 -20.21 2.05 12.29
C LEU A 161 -21.22 3.14 12.67
N LEU A 162 -20.76 4.27 13.21
CA LEU A 162 -21.64 5.40 13.55
C LEU A 162 -22.39 5.95 12.33
N ASN A 163 -21.70 6.05 11.19
CA ASN A 163 -22.34 6.47 9.94
C ASN A 163 -23.42 5.47 9.47
N MET A 164 -23.26 4.15 9.71
CA MET A 164 -24.30 3.16 9.41
C MET A 164 -25.58 3.37 10.23
N PHE A 165 -25.46 3.89 11.45
CA PHE A 165 -26.59 4.24 12.31
C PHE A 165 -27.13 5.66 12.07
N GLY A 166 -26.68 6.34 11.00
CA GLY A 166 -27.11 7.70 10.66
C GLY A 166 -26.50 8.80 11.54
N VAL A 167 -25.57 8.45 12.44
CA VAL A 167 -24.85 9.42 13.27
C VAL A 167 -23.63 9.90 12.49
N THR A 168 -23.77 11.05 11.85
CA THR A 168 -22.61 11.72 11.24
C THR A 168 -21.81 12.40 12.35
N VAL A 169 -20.57 11.96 12.56
CA VAL A 169 -19.67 12.59 13.54
C VAL A 169 -19.23 13.95 12.96
N PRO A 170 -19.68 15.08 13.53
CA PRO A 170 -19.23 16.39 13.10
C PRO A 170 -17.73 16.53 13.41
N TYR A 171 -17.03 17.45 12.75
CA TYR A 171 -15.59 17.78 12.94
C TYR A 171 -14.53 16.88 12.29
N ILE A 172 -14.77 15.60 11.99
CA ILE A 172 -13.79 14.77 11.25
C ILE A 172 -13.88 14.99 9.73
N HIS A 173 -15.09 15.22 9.20
CA HIS A 173 -15.34 15.30 7.75
C HIS A 173 -15.65 16.70 7.21
N GLN A 174 -15.80 17.70 8.07
CA GLN A 174 -16.33 19.01 7.64
C GLN A 174 -15.27 20.08 7.33
N GLY A 175 -13.98 19.78 7.43
CA GLY A 175 -12.92 20.74 7.05
C GLY A 175 -12.74 21.85 8.08
N GLY A 176 -12.35 21.46 9.30
CA GLY A 176 -11.90 22.36 10.35
C GLY A 176 -10.45 22.05 10.74
N THR A 177 -9.83 22.93 11.52
CA THR A 177 -8.43 22.82 12.00
C THR A 177 -8.11 21.45 12.61
N ILE A 178 -9.08 20.85 13.32
CA ILE A 178 -8.95 19.52 13.92
C ILE A 178 -8.78 18.42 12.86
N GLY A 179 -9.55 18.46 11.76
CA GLY A 179 -9.44 17.49 10.67
C GLY A 179 -8.09 17.56 9.96
N ILE A 180 -7.56 18.77 9.76
CA ILE A 180 -6.22 18.99 9.17
C ILE A 180 -5.14 18.38 10.07
N ILE A 181 -5.21 18.64 11.39
CA ILE A 181 -4.23 18.10 12.35
C ILE A 181 -4.29 16.56 12.39
N ILE A 182 -5.50 15.98 12.45
CA ILE A 182 -5.67 14.52 12.45
C ILE A 182 -5.09 13.92 11.18
N SER A 183 -5.42 14.47 10.01
CA SER A 183 -4.87 13.97 8.75
C SER A 183 -3.34 14.08 8.68
N ALA A 184 -2.76 15.19 9.14
CA ALA A 184 -1.31 15.32 9.21
C ALA A 184 -0.67 14.25 10.10
N VAL A 185 -1.26 13.96 11.27
CA VAL A 185 -0.79 12.88 12.16
C VAL A 185 -0.90 11.52 11.48
N VAL A 186 -2.01 11.24 10.80
CA VAL A 186 -2.19 9.96 10.07
C VAL A 186 -1.17 9.82 8.94
N ILE A 187 -0.87 10.88 8.18
CA ILE A 187 0.18 10.88 7.15
C ILE A 187 1.54 10.55 7.76
N VAL A 188 1.89 11.16 8.89
CA VAL A 188 3.14 10.86 9.60
C VAL A 188 3.17 9.39 10.00
N VAL A 189 2.10 8.86 10.59
CA VAL A 189 2.04 7.43 10.98
C VAL A 189 2.14 6.52 9.76
N ALA A 190 1.45 6.82 8.67
CA ALA A 190 1.54 6.06 7.42
C ALA A 190 2.96 6.08 6.84
N ALA A 191 3.62 7.25 6.85
CA ALA A 191 5.02 7.36 6.45
C ALA A 191 5.96 6.54 7.35
N LEU A 192 5.72 6.51 8.67
CA LEU A 192 6.49 5.66 9.59
C LEU A 192 6.24 4.17 9.37
N ASN A 193 5.03 3.77 8.93
CA ASN A 193 4.77 2.38 8.53
C ASN A 193 5.62 1.95 7.33
N LEU A 194 5.94 2.86 6.39
CA LEU A 194 6.88 2.53 5.30
C LEU A 194 8.25 2.10 5.83
N LEU A 195 8.74 2.69 6.92
CA LEU A 195 9.98 2.23 7.56
C LEU A 195 9.85 0.81 8.11
N LEU A 196 8.70 0.48 8.69
CA LEU A 196 8.43 -0.89 9.16
C LEU A 196 8.37 -1.87 7.99
N ASP A 197 7.78 -1.47 6.86
CA ASP A 197 7.71 -2.29 5.65
C ASP A 197 9.11 -2.56 5.09
N PHE A 198 9.97 -1.53 5.03
CA PHE A 198 11.36 -1.69 4.58
C PHE A 198 12.17 -2.60 5.51
N ASP A 199 12.01 -2.44 6.83
CA ASP A 199 12.62 -3.31 7.83
C ASP A 199 12.11 -4.75 7.75
N LEU A 200 10.83 -4.95 7.49
CA LEU A 200 10.25 -6.27 7.28
C LEU A 200 10.80 -6.95 6.02
N ILE A 201 11.00 -6.19 4.93
CA ILE A 201 11.65 -6.68 3.70
C ILE A 201 13.10 -7.07 3.99
N GLU A 202 13.88 -6.20 4.65
CA GLU A 202 15.29 -6.48 4.94
C GLU A 202 15.46 -7.68 5.88
N ASN A 203 14.65 -7.76 6.94
CA ASN A 203 14.65 -8.89 7.87
C ASN A 203 14.16 -10.19 7.22
N GLY A 204 13.19 -10.12 6.31
CA GLY A 204 12.74 -11.27 5.51
C GLY A 204 13.86 -11.83 4.62
N VAL A 205 14.65 -10.96 4.00
CA VAL A 205 15.83 -11.37 3.21
C VAL A 205 16.93 -11.94 4.11
N ARG A 206 17.23 -11.29 5.24
CA ARG A 206 18.25 -11.75 6.21
C ARG A 206 17.91 -13.13 6.80
N SER A 207 16.64 -13.41 7.01
CA SER A 207 16.14 -14.71 7.51
C SER A 207 15.97 -15.77 6.41
N GLN A 208 16.36 -15.46 5.17
CA GLN A 208 16.19 -16.34 4.00
C GLN A 208 14.75 -16.83 3.82
N ALA A 209 13.78 -15.92 3.99
CA ALA A 209 12.37 -16.23 3.83
C ALA A 209 12.08 -16.80 2.41
N PRO A 210 11.06 -17.65 2.25
CA PRO A 210 10.74 -18.23 0.94
C PRO A 210 10.41 -17.18 -0.13
N LYS A 211 10.69 -17.48 -1.40
CA LYS A 211 10.48 -16.55 -2.53
C LYS A 211 9.07 -15.95 -2.65
N TYR A 212 8.03 -16.70 -2.27
CA TYR A 212 6.65 -16.18 -2.32
C TYR A 212 6.43 -15.00 -1.37
N MET A 213 7.26 -14.85 -0.33
CA MET A 213 7.20 -13.71 0.59
C MET A 213 7.54 -12.40 -0.11
N GLU A 214 8.28 -12.40 -1.22
CA GLU A 214 8.51 -11.19 -2.02
C GLU A 214 7.20 -10.56 -2.51
N TRP A 215 6.17 -11.37 -2.80
CA TRP A 215 4.85 -10.86 -3.17
C TRP A 215 4.05 -10.38 -1.96
N TYR A 216 4.18 -11.08 -0.84
CA TYR A 216 3.51 -10.72 0.40
C TYR A 216 4.00 -9.38 0.94
N THR A 217 5.32 -9.17 0.98
CA THR A 217 5.91 -7.92 1.47
C THR A 217 5.72 -6.77 0.47
N ALA A 218 5.76 -7.06 -0.85
CA ALA A 218 5.40 -6.06 -1.87
C ALA A 218 3.94 -5.61 -1.74
N MET A 219 3.03 -6.54 -1.42
CA MET A 219 1.63 -6.22 -1.14
C MET A 219 1.46 -5.41 0.14
N GLY A 220 2.17 -5.75 1.21
CA GLY A 220 2.19 -4.95 2.45
C GLY A 220 2.64 -3.52 2.20
N LEU A 221 3.76 -3.35 1.48
CA LEU A 221 4.25 -2.04 1.08
C LEU A 221 3.24 -1.28 0.20
N MET A 222 2.55 -1.97 -0.71
CA MET A 222 1.48 -1.37 -1.52
C MET A 222 0.31 -0.90 -0.64
N LEU A 223 -0.15 -1.71 0.31
CA LEU A 223 -1.24 -1.34 1.23
C LEU A 223 -0.90 -0.04 1.96
N THR A 224 0.31 0.08 2.50
CA THR A 224 0.78 1.30 3.17
C THR A 224 0.86 2.48 2.20
N LEU A 225 1.37 2.28 0.99
CA LEU A 225 1.50 3.33 -0.01
C LEU A 225 0.14 3.87 -0.47
N VAL A 226 -0.83 2.97 -0.68
CA VAL A 226 -2.21 3.29 -1.04
C VAL A 226 -2.91 4.05 0.09
N TRP A 227 -2.73 3.59 1.32
CA TRP A 227 -3.27 4.26 2.50
C TRP A 227 -2.69 5.68 2.66
N LEU A 228 -1.37 5.83 2.51
CA LEU A 228 -0.70 7.12 2.52
C LEU A 228 -1.26 8.05 1.44
N TYR A 229 -1.44 7.55 0.21
CA TYR A 229 -2.01 8.32 -0.89
C TYR A 229 -3.42 8.84 -0.58
N LEU A 230 -4.32 7.97 -0.10
CA LEU A 230 -5.69 8.35 0.25
C LEU A 230 -5.71 9.41 1.35
N GLU A 231 -4.82 9.30 2.32
CA GLU A 231 -4.71 10.26 3.41
C GLU A 231 -4.19 11.63 2.91
N ILE A 232 -3.19 11.63 2.03
CA ILE A 232 -2.70 12.86 1.41
C ILE A 232 -3.77 13.49 0.52
N LEU A 233 -4.50 12.68 -0.25
CA LEU A 233 -5.60 13.15 -1.10
C LEU A 233 -6.66 13.87 -0.25
N ARG A 234 -7.01 13.31 0.91
CA ARG A 234 -7.90 13.94 1.90
C ARG A 234 -7.28 15.20 2.51
N PHE A 235 -6.00 15.17 2.84
CA PHE A 235 -5.32 16.32 3.42
C PHE A 235 -5.28 17.52 2.47
N VAL A 236 -4.92 17.29 1.20
CA VAL A 236 -4.88 18.34 0.17
C VAL A 236 -6.27 18.92 -0.08
N SER A 237 -7.33 18.11 -0.03
CA SER A 237 -8.70 18.60 -0.26
C SER A 237 -9.16 19.62 0.80
N TYR A 238 -8.61 19.59 2.01
CA TYR A 238 -8.90 20.61 3.03
C TYR A 238 -8.37 21.99 2.67
N PHE A 239 -7.28 22.08 1.90
CA PHE A 239 -6.72 23.36 1.47
C PHE A 239 -7.46 23.89 0.25
N THR A 240 -7.87 23.03 -0.68
CA THR A 240 -8.60 23.46 -1.88
C THR A 240 -10.06 23.83 -1.61
N LYS A 241 -10.66 23.35 -0.50
CA LYS A 241 -12.01 23.77 -0.07
C LYS A 241 -12.07 25.23 0.43
N ASN A 242 -10.93 25.84 0.74
CA ASN A 242 -10.84 27.18 1.34
C ASN A 242 -10.57 28.30 0.34
N ASP A 243 -10.54 28.01 -0.96
CA ASP A 243 -10.58 28.98 -2.06
C ASP A 243 -11.96 28.93 -2.75
#